data_AF-A0A955VSK8-F1
#
_entry.id   AF-A0A955VSK8-F1
#
_cell.length_a   1.000
_cell.length_b   1.000
_cell.length_c   1.000
_cell.angle_alpha   90.00
_cell.angle_beta   90.00
_cell.angle_gamma   90.00
#
_symmetry.space_group_name_H-M   'P 1'
#
loop_
_entity.id
_entity.type
_entity.pdbx_description
1 polymer ?
#
loop_
_entity_poly.entity_id
_entity_poly.type
_entity_poly.pdbx_seq_one_letter_code
_entity_poly.pdbx_strand_id
1 'polypeptide(L)'
;MTRLVFNAGTLEVHDVEDPAILPEVARFDDRTRCWRTPAQAYAEVVMGLVRRKLAWTDEARRYTELDAGLAIQRPPRPFQTEALAAWQKNRGRGVVALPTGAGKSWVAMLAIDAIRRSTLVVAPTLDLVRQWYDLLGSAFAQPVGVVGGGSHDVQPLTVITYDSAWAQMEHLGNRFGFVVFDECHHLPGESYALGAEMCLAPYRLGLSATPERADGRHVELERLIGPTVYQRDVVELAGDYLAEYTTETLTVP
;
A
#
# COMPACT_ATOMS: atom_id res chain seq x y z
N MET A 1 25.24 -5.00 -17.26
CA MET A 1 24.17 -4.04 -16.93
C MET A 1 23.01 -4.84 -16.36
N THR A 2 22.73 -4.66 -15.07
CA THR A 2 21.68 -5.39 -14.38
C THR A 2 20.30 -5.08 -14.97
N ARG A 3 19.43 -6.08 -15.10
CA ARG A 3 18.09 -5.89 -15.67
C ARG A 3 17.03 -6.39 -14.69
N LEU A 4 16.02 -5.56 -14.45
CA LEU A 4 14.91 -5.84 -13.55
C LEU A 4 13.68 -6.22 -14.37
N VAL A 5 13.05 -7.37 -14.08
CA VAL A 5 11.86 -7.85 -14.78
C VAL A 5 10.82 -8.29 -13.76
N PHE A 6 9.56 -7.92 -13.95
CA PHE A 6 8.46 -8.45 -13.15
C PHE A 6 7.93 -9.73 -13.80
N ASN A 7 7.80 -10.80 -13.01
CA ASN A 7 7.25 -12.07 -13.49
C ASN A 7 6.39 -12.73 -12.40
N ALA A 8 5.09 -12.81 -12.65
CA ALA A 8 4.11 -13.53 -11.80
C ALA A 8 4.28 -13.21 -10.30
N GLY A 9 4.29 -11.92 -9.94
CA GLY A 9 4.42 -11.49 -8.54
C GLY A 9 5.84 -11.53 -7.96
N THR A 10 6.84 -11.88 -8.77
CA THR A 10 8.26 -11.82 -8.38
C THR A 10 9.00 -10.75 -9.17
N LEU A 11 10.10 -10.26 -8.60
CA LEU A 11 11.10 -9.49 -9.30
C LEU A 11 12.26 -10.41 -9.67
N GLU A 12 12.52 -10.53 -10.96
CA GLU A 12 13.73 -11.14 -11.49
C GLU A 12 14.82 -10.07 -11.63
N VAL A 13 16.01 -10.40 -11.14
CA VAL A 13 17.21 -9.57 -11.21
C VAL A 13 18.25 -10.34 -12.01
N HIS A 14 18.43 -9.92 -13.26
CA HIS A 14 19.35 -10.51 -14.23
C HIS A 14 20.68 -9.76 -14.21
N ASP A 15 21.77 -10.45 -14.55
CA ASP A 15 23.10 -9.85 -14.75
C ASP A 15 23.56 -9.00 -13.55
N VAL A 16 23.48 -9.58 -12.35
CA VAL A 16 23.86 -8.92 -11.09
C VAL A 16 25.37 -8.73 -11.02
N GLU A 17 25.81 -7.47 -11.06
CA GLU A 17 27.23 -7.09 -10.97
C GLU A 17 27.72 -7.08 -9.51
N ASP A 18 26.89 -6.63 -8.56
CA ASP A 18 27.17 -6.63 -7.13
C ASP A 18 26.02 -7.33 -6.37
N PRO A 19 26.24 -8.53 -5.79
CA PRO A 19 25.22 -9.25 -5.02
C PRO A 19 24.68 -8.47 -3.82
N ALA A 20 25.37 -7.43 -3.34
CA ALA A 20 24.92 -6.63 -2.20
C ALA A 20 23.74 -5.69 -2.52
N ILE A 21 23.23 -5.70 -3.76
CA ILE A 21 21.92 -5.09 -4.12
C ILE A 21 20.75 -6.02 -3.82
N LEU A 22 21.01 -7.32 -3.62
CA LEU A 22 19.96 -8.33 -3.46
C LEU A 22 19.49 -8.36 -2.01
N PRO A 23 18.16 -8.39 -1.77
CA PRO A 23 17.63 -8.58 -0.43
C PRO A 23 17.95 -9.99 0.09
N GLU A 24 17.94 -10.18 1.41
CA GLU A 24 18.21 -11.47 2.04
C GLU A 24 17.27 -12.60 1.56
N VAL A 25 16.04 -12.24 1.19
CA VAL A 25 15.04 -13.17 0.65
C VAL A 25 15.31 -13.59 -0.80
N ALA A 26 16.30 -12.99 -1.48
CA ALA A 26 16.62 -13.33 -2.85
C ALA A 26 17.10 -14.78 -2.97
N ARG A 27 16.66 -15.47 -4.02
CA ARG A 27 17.08 -16.84 -4.35
C ARG A 27 17.50 -16.91 -5.80
N PHE A 28 18.58 -17.63 -6.10
CA PHE A 28 18.97 -17.88 -7.48
C PHE A 28 18.09 -19.00 -8.06
N ASP A 29 17.52 -18.77 -9.25
CA ASP A 29 16.69 -19.74 -9.97
C ASP A 29 17.50 -20.31 -11.14
N ASP A 30 17.97 -21.56 -11.00
CA ASP A 30 18.81 -22.23 -12.01
C ASP A 30 18.14 -22.39 -13.38
N ARG A 31 16.80 -22.46 -13.41
CA ARG A 31 16.03 -22.65 -14.66
C ARG A 31 16.01 -21.38 -15.50
N THR A 32 15.89 -20.23 -14.86
CA THR A 32 15.84 -18.91 -15.51
C THR A 32 17.18 -18.18 -15.49
N ARG A 33 18.16 -18.71 -14.73
CA ARG A 33 19.52 -18.18 -14.55
C ARG A 33 19.54 -16.74 -14.07
N CYS A 34 18.64 -16.40 -13.15
CA CYS A 34 18.56 -15.08 -12.54
C CYS A 34 18.25 -15.17 -11.05
N TRP A 35 18.41 -14.06 -10.33
CA TRP A 35 17.94 -13.95 -8.95
C TRP A 35 16.47 -13.58 -8.92
N ARG A 36 15.70 -14.19 -8.02
CA ARG A 36 14.28 -13.89 -7.81
C ARG A 36 14.04 -13.43 -6.39
N THR A 37 13.17 -12.43 -6.26
CA THR A 37 12.68 -11.91 -4.98
C THR A 37 11.17 -11.75 -5.07
N PRO A 38 10.45 -11.67 -3.93
CA PRO A 38 9.11 -11.07 -3.93
C PRO A 38 9.14 -9.69 -4.61
N ALA A 39 8.12 -9.35 -5.40
CA ALA A 39 8.09 -8.08 -6.13
C ALA A 39 8.17 -6.87 -5.19
N GLN A 40 7.68 -6.98 -3.96
CA GLN A 40 7.77 -5.93 -2.94
C GLN A 40 9.20 -5.45 -2.64
N ALA A 41 10.22 -6.28 -2.91
CA ALA A 41 11.61 -5.90 -2.67
C ALA A 41 12.19 -4.98 -3.76
N TYR A 42 11.41 -4.64 -4.80
CA TYR A 42 11.81 -3.75 -5.89
C TYR A 42 12.43 -2.44 -5.40
N ALA A 43 11.81 -1.77 -4.43
CA ALA A 43 12.34 -0.51 -3.91
C ALA A 43 13.74 -0.69 -3.27
N GLU A 44 13.96 -1.80 -2.57
CA GLU A 44 15.25 -2.12 -1.93
C GLU A 44 16.33 -2.36 -2.99
N VAL A 45 16.03 -3.16 -4.01
CA VAL A 45 16.96 -3.45 -5.13
C VAL A 45 17.31 -2.17 -5.89
N VAL A 46 16.31 -1.36 -6.26
CA VAL A 46 16.53 -0.10 -6.97
C VAL A 46 17.36 0.88 -6.13
N MET A 47 17.07 1.02 -4.83
CA MET A 47 17.89 1.85 -3.95
C MET A 47 19.33 1.32 -3.84
N GLY A 48 19.52 0.00 -3.80
CA GLY A 48 20.83 -0.64 -3.80
C GLY A 48 21.66 -0.30 -5.03
N LEU A 49 21.04 -0.39 -6.21
CA LEU A 49 21.61 -0.02 -7.51
C LEU A 49 21.99 1.46 -7.56
N VAL A 50 21.08 2.36 -7.17
CA VAL A 50 21.30 3.81 -7.14
C VAL A 50 22.46 4.19 -6.21
N ARG A 51 22.48 3.68 -4.97
CA ARG A 51 23.53 4.02 -3.98
C ARG A 51 24.92 3.61 -4.45
N ARG A 52 25.00 2.51 -5.21
CA ARG A 52 26.25 1.97 -5.76
C ARG A 52 26.62 2.54 -7.13
N LYS A 53 25.74 3.33 -7.74
CA LYS A 53 25.93 3.91 -9.09
C LYS A 53 26.16 2.84 -10.16
N LEU A 54 25.51 1.68 -10.02
CA LEU A 54 25.53 0.62 -11.02
C LEU A 54 24.64 1.01 -12.20
N ALA A 55 24.89 0.49 -13.39
CA ALA A 55 24.00 0.69 -14.53
C ALA A 55 22.90 -0.39 -14.53
N TRP A 56 21.63 0.00 -14.70
CA TRP A 56 20.52 -0.95 -14.81
C TRP A 56 19.42 -0.50 -15.76
N THR A 57 18.68 -1.49 -16.28
CA THR A 57 17.44 -1.29 -17.05
C THR A 57 16.26 -1.78 -16.23
N ASP A 58 15.22 -0.94 -16.13
CA ASP A 58 13.99 -1.29 -15.44
C ASP A 58 12.89 -1.68 -16.44
N GLU A 59 12.71 -2.98 -16.63
CA GLU A 59 11.62 -3.57 -17.42
C GLU A 59 10.47 -4.06 -16.54
N ALA A 60 10.65 -4.02 -15.21
CA ALA A 60 9.67 -4.48 -14.23
C ALA A 60 8.56 -3.44 -14.03
N ARG A 61 8.93 -2.17 -13.87
CA ARG A 61 8.00 -1.07 -13.64
C ARG A 61 7.03 -0.89 -14.80
N ARG A 62 5.72 -0.89 -14.49
CA ARG A 62 4.63 -0.53 -15.41
C ARG A 62 3.67 0.52 -14.85
N TYR A 63 3.92 1.02 -13.65
CA TYR A 63 3.13 2.10 -13.06
C TYR A 63 3.40 3.45 -13.72
N THR A 64 2.33 4.25 -13.82
CA THR A 64 2.34 5.57 -14.46
C THR A 64 2.33 6.69 -13.42
N GLU A 65 2.54 7.92 -13.88
CA GLU A 65 2.29 9.11 -13.08
C GLU A 65 0.83 9.57 -13.26
N LEU A 66 0.28 10.25 -12.27
CA LEU A 66 -1.06 10.83 -12.38
C LEU A 66 -0.93 12.27 -12.92
N ASP A 67 -1.62 12.57 -14.02
CA ASP A 67 -1.57 13.88 -14.69
C ASP A 67 -2.15 15.03 -13.84
N ALA A 68 -3.11 14.71 -12.96
CA ALA A 68 -3.78 15.68 -12.12
C ALA A 68 -3.72 15.26 -10.66
N GLY A 69 -3.63 16.26 -9.78
CA GLY A 69 -3.71 16.09 -8.34
C GLY A 69 -5.14 16.02 -7.83
N LEU A 70 -5.28 16.16 -6.52
CA LEU A 70 -6.56 16.22 -5.84
C LEU A 70 -7.39 17.42 -6.32
N ALA A 71 -8.59 17.17 -6.85
CA ALA A 71 -9.51 18.22 -7.30
C ALA A 71 -10.23 18.90 -6.13
N ILE A 72 -10.46 18.18 -5.04
CA ILE A 72 -11.15 18.70 -3.85
C ILE A 72 -10.18 19.51 -3.00
N GLN A 73 -10.55 20.77 -2.74
CA GLN A 73 -9.84 21.67 -1.85
C GLN A 73 -10.50 21.69 -0.47
N ARG A 74 -10.15 20.72 0.38
CA ARG A 74 -10.55 20.68 1.79
C ARG A 74 -9.29 20.73 2.67
N PRO A 75 -9.16 21.69 3.60
CA PRO A 75 -7.99 21.72 4.46
C PRO A 75 -7.97 20.47 5.37
N PRO A 76 -6.83 19.76 5.45
CA PRO A 76 -6.69 18.64 6.38
C PRO A 76 -6.74 19.13 7.83
N ARG A 77 -7.27 18.29 8.72
CA ARG A 77 -7.17 18.51 10.16
C ARG A 77 -5.70 18.36 10.59
N PRO A 78 -5.24 19.00 11.68
CA PRO A 78 -3.85 18.95 12.12
C PRO A 78 -3.27 17.53 12.20
N PHE A 79 -4.00 16.60 12.83
CA PHE A 79 -3.57 15.20 12.95
C PHE A 79 -3.48 14.46 11.59
N GLN A 80 -4.22 14.88 10.57
CA GLN A 80 -4.14 14.29 9.22
C GLN A 80 -2.86 14.76 8.51
N THR A 81 -2.48 16.02 8.70
CA THR A 81 -1.20 16.57 8.22
C THR A 81 -0.02 15.91 8.95
N GLU A 82 -0.11 15.75 10.27
CA GLU A 82 0.90 15.04 11.06
C GLU A 82 1.07 13.59 10.60
N ALA A 83 -0.04 12.87 10.36
CA ALA A 83 -0.02 11.50 9.86
C ALA A 83 0.67 11.40 8.48
N LEU A 84 0.32 12.29 7.55
CA LEU A 84 0.94 12.34 6.23
C LEU A 84 2.45 12.63 6.32
N ALA A 85 2.84 13.61 7.15
CA ALA A 85 4.24 13.97 7.34
C ALA A 85 5.06 12.83 7.97
N ALA A 86 4.51 12.13 8.95
CA ALA A 86 5.15 10.96 9.57
C ALA A 86 5.36 9.83 8.56
N TRP A 87 4.35 9.54 7.73
CA TRP A 87 4.44 8.54 6.66
C TRP A 87 5.47 8.93 5.58
N GLN A 88 5.51 10.20 5.17
CA GLN A 88 6.51 10.71 4.22
C GLN A 88 7.94 10.64 4.80
N LYS A 89 8.11 10.97 6.09
CA LYS A 89 9.40 10.85 6.79
C LYS A 89 9.91 9.41 6.79
N ASN A 90 9.00 8.43 6.81
CA ASN A 90 9.33 7.01 6.65
C ASN A 90 9.35 6.54 5.19
N ARG A 91 9.71 7.43 4.26
CA ARG A 91 9.88 7.15 2.82
C ARG A 91 8.61 6.64 2.14
N GLY A 92 7.45 7.05 2.65
CA GLY A 92 6.14 6.65 2.10
C GLY A 92 5.82 5.17 2.34
N ARG A 93 6.29 4.61 3.46
CA ARG A 93 5.96 3.26 3.92
C ARG A 93 5.51 3.30 5.37
N GLY A 94 4.40 2.67 5.71
CA GLY A 94 3.98 2.53 7.11
C GLY A 94 2.47 2.50 7.33
N VAL A 95 2.09 2.25 8.58
CA VAL A 95 0.70 2.18 9.02
C VAL A 95 0.31 3.47 9.75
N VAL A 96 -0.84 4.04 9.40
CA VAL A 96 -1.48 5.15 10.08
C VAL A 96 -2.70 4.61 10.82
N ALA A 97 -2.66 4.71 12.14
CA ALA A 97 -3.72 4.28 13.04
C ALA A 97 -4.57 5.47 13.48
N LEU A 98 -5.82 5.49 13.04
CA LEU A 98 -6.78 6.55 13.39
C LEU A 98 -8.16 5.92 13.62
N PRO A 99 -8.95 6.43 14.57
CA PRO A 99 -10.26 5.89 14.86
C PRO A 99 -11.21 6.02 13.67
N THR A 100 -12.30 5.24 13.70
CA THR A 100 -13.37 5.37 12.71
C THR A 100 -13.94 6.79 12.72
N GLY A 101 -14.33 7.30 11.55
CA GLY A 101 -14.82 8.68 11.42
C GLY A 101 -13.75 9.79 11.43
N ALA A 102 -12.49 9.52 11.81
CA ALA A 102 -11.43 10.53 11.80
C ALA A 102 -10.92 10.94 10.41
N GLY A 103 -11.40 10.28 9.34
CA GLY A 103 -11.04 10.60 7.96
C GLY A 103 -9.77 9.90 7.47
N LYS A 104 -9.58 8.61 7.79
CA LYS A 104 -8.49 7.77 7.24
C LYS A 104 -8.39 7.86 5.71
N SER A 105 -9.52 7.81 5.03
CA SER A 105 -9.57 7.93 3.57
C SER A 105 -9.09 9.29 3.07
N TRP A 106 -9.26 10.36 3.86
CA TRP A 106 -8.71 11.68 3.52
C TRP A 106 -7.19 11.67 3.56
N VAL A 107 -6.57 11.05 4.57
CA VAL A 107 -5.11 10.87 4.64
C VAL A 107 -4.58 10.12 3.42
N ALA A 108 -5.28 9.07 2.99
CA ALA A 108 -4.91 8.32 1.79
C ALA A 108 -4.96 9.20 0.53
N MET A 109 -6.02 10.00 0.34
CA MET A 109 -6.13 10.88 -0.82
C MET A 109 -5.03 11.95 -0.84
N LEU A 110 -4.65 12.49 0.33
CA LEU A 110 -3.49 13.39 0.43
C LEU A 110 -2.18 12.67 0.07
N ALA A 111 -2.02 11.40 0.47
CA ALA A 111 -0.87 10.60 0.08
C ALA A 111 -0.85 10.31 -1.43
N ILE A 112 -2.00 10.04 -2.04
CA ILE A 112 -2.13 9.87 -3.50
C ILE A 112 -1.71 11.15 -4.22
N ASP A 113 -2.19 12.31 -3.78
CA ASP A 113 -1.81 13.61 -4.38
C ASP A 113 -0.34 13.97 -4.16
N ALA A 114 0.25 13.57 -3.04
CA ALA A 114 1.67 13.79 -2.78
C ALA A 114 2.58 12.90 -3.64
N ILE A 115 2.18 11.64 -3.90
CA ILE A 115 2.98 10.67 -4.66
C ILE A 115 2.77 10.76 -6.17
N ARG A 116 1.53 11.04 -6.61
CA ARG A 116 1.13 11.12 -8.03
C ARG A 116 1.61 9.94 -8.87
N ARG A 117 1.35 8.73 -8.39
CA ARG A 117 1.56 7.48 -9.14
C ARG A 117 0.26 6.70 -9.23
N SER A 118 0.15 5.83 -10.23
CA SER A 118 -0.97 4.89 -10.28
C SER A 118 -1.07 4.14 -8.95
N THR A 119 -2.26 4.17 -8.38
CA THR A 119 -2.54 3.74 -7.00
C THR A 119 -3.57 2.62 -6.99
N LEU A 120 -3.26 1.58 -6.22
CA LEU A 120 -4.20 0.51 -5.89
C LEU A 120 -4.71 0.70 -4.45
N VAL A 121 -6.02 0.74 -4.26
CA VAL A 121 -6.65 0.71 -2.95
C VAL A 121 -7.24 -0.68 -2.71
N VAL A 122 -6.80 -1.35 -1.65
CA VAL A 122 -7.23 -2.69 -1.27
C VAL A 122 -8.14 -2.59 -0.06
N ALA A 123 -9.38 -3.07 -0.15
CA ALA A 123 -10.38 -3.01 0.91
C ALA A 123 -10.98 -4.39 1.22
N PRO A 124 -11.50 -4.65 2.44
CA PRO A 124 -11.96 -6.00 2.83
C PRO A 124 -13.31 -6.41 2.24
N THR A 125 -14.20 -5.46 1.92
CA THR A 125 -15.56 -5.78 1.44
C THR A 125 -15.90 -5.04 0.15
N LEU A 126 -16.84 -5.58 -0.62
CA LEU A 126 -17.34 -4.93 -1.84
C LEU A 126 -18.03 -3.58 -1.55
N ASP A 127 -18.64 -3.42 -0.38
CA ASP A 127 -19.25 -2.16 0.02
C ASP A 127 -18.19 -1.08 0.23
N LEU A 128 -17.07 -1.41 0.89
CA LEU A 128 -15.94 -0.50 1.03
C LEU A 128 -15.29 -0.20 -0.33
N VAL A 129 -15.19 -1.20 -1.22
CA VAL A 129 -14.71 -0.97 -2.59
C VAL A 129 -15.57 0.07 -3.31
N ARG A 130 -16.90 -0.01 -3.21
CA ARG A 130 -17.82 0.97 -3.80
C ARG A 130 -17.65 2.36 -3.18
N GLN A 131 -17.53 2.44 -1.84
CA GLN A 131 -17.30 3.72 -1.16
C GLN A 131 -15.98 4.37 -1.60
N TRP A 132 -14.92 3.59 -1.75
CA TRP A 132 -13.63 4.08 -2.26
C TRP A 132 -13.70 4.49 -3.72
N TYR A 133 -14.44 3.75 -4.56
CA TYR A 133 -14.66 4.12 -5.95
C TYR A 133 -15.33 5.50 -6.06
N ASP A 134 -16.41 5.73 -5.33
CA ASP A 134 -17.13 7.01 -5.31
C ASP A 134 -16.25 8.14 -4.74
N LEU A 135 -15.50 7.84 -3.69
CA LEU A 135 -14.59 8.80 -3.06
C LEU A 135 -13.48 9.24 -4.02
N LEU A 136 -12.80 8.29 -4.68
CA LEU A 136 -11.75 8.60 -5.64
C LEU A 136 -12.31 9.29 -6.88
N GLY A 137 -13.47 8.86 -7.38
CA GLY A 137 -14.10 9.43 -8.57
C GLY A 137 -14.59 10.87 -8.35
N SER A 138 -14.93 11.24 -7.11
CA SER A 138 -15.25 12.63 -6.75
C SER A 138 -14.01 13.45 -6.42
N ALA A 139 -12.92 12.82 -5.95
CA ALA A 139 -11.72 13.49 -5.49
C ALA A 139 -10.69 13.76 -6.59
N PHE A 140 -10.63 12.94 -7.64
CA PHE A 140 -9.65 13.02 -8.71
C PHE A 140 -10.33 13.12 -10.07
N ALA A 141 -9.81 13.99 -10.94
CA ALA A 141 -10.29 14.15 -12.31
C ALA A 141 -9.76 13.04 -13.25
N GLN A 142 -9.82 11.78 -12.81
CA GLN A 142 -9.29 10.62 -13.53
C GLN A 142 -10.23 9.42 -13.42
N PRO A 143 -10.25 8.52 -14.42
CA PRO A 143 -11.01 7.28 -14.33
C PRO A 143 -10.54 6.42 -13.14
N VAL A 144 -11.51 5.88 -12.41
CA VAL A 144 -11.27 4.93 -11.32
C VAL A 144 -11.75 3.56 -11.77
N GLY A 145 -10.90 2.55 -11.66
CA GLY A 145 -11.22 1.16 -11.98
C GLY A 145 -11.69 0.39 -10.75
N VAL A 146 -12.44 -0.69 -10.97
CA VAL A 146 -12.86 -1.63 -9.93
C VAL A 146 -12.52 -3.05 -10.36
N VAL A 147 -11.84 -3.78 -9.47
CA VAL A 147 -11.57 -5.21 -9.63
C VAL A 147 -12.20 -5.97 -8.45
N GLY A 148 -13.10 -6.90 -8.75
CA GLY A 148 -13.82 -7.70 -7.76
C GLY A 148 -15.34 -7.62 -7.93
N GLY A 149 -16.06 -8.59 -7.35
CA GLY A 149 -17.52 -8.68 -7.45
C GLY A 149 -18.05 -8.83 -8.89
N GLY A 150 -17.23 -9.38 -9.80
CA GLY A 150 -17.55 -9.54 -11.23
C GLY A 150 -17.03 -8.42 -12.14
N SER A 151 -16.49 -7.33 -11.60
CA SER A 151 -15.84 -6.26 -12.38
C SER A 151 -14.34 -6.54 -12.56
N HIS A 152 -13.82 -6.21 -13.74
CA HIS A 152 -12.38 -6.21 -14.04
C HIS A 152 -12.03 -5.00 -14.91
N ASP A 153 -12.02 -3.83 -14.28
CA ASP A 153 -11.58 -2.58 -14.90
C ASP A 153 -10.35 -2.06 -14.15
N VAL A 154 -9.23 -1.93 -14.85
CA VAL A 154 -7.94 -1.55 -14.25
C VAL A 154 -7.46 -0.23 -14.84
N GLN A 155 -7.60 0.82 -14.04
CA GLN A 155 -7.23 2.21 -14.35
C GLN A 155 -6.03 2.66 -13.50
N PRO A 156 -5.42 3.83 -13.78
CA PRO A 156 -4.34 4.36 -12.93
C PRO A 156 -4.74 4.48 -11.46
N LEU A 157 -6.00 4.81 -11.16
CA LEU A 157 -6.59 4.65 -9.83
C LEU A 157 -7.49 3.43 -9.86
N THR A 158 -7.24 2.44 -9.01
CA THR A 158 -8.04 1.20 -8.99
C THR A 158 -8.35 0.80 -7.56
N VAL A 159 -9.57 0.32 -7.32
CA VAL A 159 -10.01 -0.23 -6.05
C VAL A 159 -10.28 -1.72 -6.20
N ILE A 160 -9.82 -2.53 -5.24
CA ILE A 160 -9.87 -3.99 -5.29
C ILE A 160 -10.18 -4.60 -3.92
N THR A 161 -10.83 -5.77 -3.87
CA THR A 161 -10.94 -6.52 -2.61
C THR A 161 -9.65 -7.27 -2.27
N TYR A 162 -9.39 -7.59 -1.00
CA TYR A 162 -8.25 -8.45 -0.63
C TYR A 162 -8.25 -9.80 -1.36
N ASP A 163 -9.42 -10.45 -1.47
CA ASP A 163 -9.56 -11.73 -2.19
C ASP A 163 -9.20 -11.59 -3.67
N SER A 164 -9.66 -10.52 -4.32
CA SER A 164 -9.36 -10.27 -5.73
C SER A 164 -7.90 -9.87 -5.92
N ALA A 165 -7.31 -9.15 -4.96
CA ALA A 165 -5.89 -8.80 -4.99
C ALA A 165 -5.03 -10.07 -4.93
N TRP A 166 -5.30 -10.98 -4.01
CA TRP A 166 -4.63 -12.28 -3.98
C TRP A 166 -4.71 -13.00 -5.34
N ALA A 167 -5.88 -13.01 -5.98
CA ALA A 167 -6.09 -13.71 -7.24
C ALA A 167 -5.49 -13.03 -8.48
N GLN A 168 -5.14 -11.73 -8.42
CA GLN A 168 -4.79 -10.94 -9.61
C GLN A 168 -3.39 -10.29 -9.55
N MET A 169 -2.75 -10.28 -8.38
CA MET A 169 -1.47 -9.59 -8.20
C MET A 169 -0.31 -10.20 -8.99
N GLU A 170 -0.39 -11.46 -9.42
CA GLU A 170 0.55 -12.04 -10.38
C GLU A 170 0.60 -11.26 -11.71
N HIS A 171 -0.51 -10.64 -12.11
CA HIS A 171 -0.62 -9.88 -13.36
C HIS A 171 -0.62 -8.37 -13.14
N LEU A 172 -1.17 -7.91 -12.00
CA LEU A 172 -1.35 -6.49 -11.70
C LEU A 172 -0.23 -5.90 -10.84
N GLY A 173 0.62 -6.74 -10.23
CA GLY A 173 1.55 -6.35 -9.18
C GLY A 173 2.53 -5.24 -9.55
N ASN A 174 2.87 -5.07 -10.83
CA ASN A 174 3.78 -4.02 -11.31
C ASN A 174 3.12 -2.77 -11.88
N ARG A 175 1.77 -2.70 -11.90
CA ARG A 175 1.01 -1.60 -12.49
C ARG A 175 0.80 -0.41 -11.55
N PHE A 176 1.13 -0.55 -10.28
CA PHE A 176 0.89 0.48 -9.26
C PHE A 176 2.18 0.88 -8.57
N GLY A 177 2.40 2.20 -8.46
CA GLY A 177 3.54 2.78 -7.76
C GLY A 177 3.22 3.06 -6.29
N PHE A 178 1.94 3.06 -5.92
CA PHE A 178 1.45 3.24 -4.57
C PHE A 178 0.34 2.22 -4.28
N VAL A 179 0.36 1.63 -3.09
CA VAL A 179 -0.73 0.78 -2.60
C VAL A 179 -1.21 1.26 -1.24
N VAL A 180 -2.52 1.35 -1.10
CA VAL A 180 -3.23 1.66 0.15
C VAL A 180 -3.97 0.41 0.60
N PHE A 181 -3.68 -0.05 1.81
CA PHE A 181 -4.38 -1.16 2.46
C PHE A 181 -5.36 -0.58 3.47
N ASP A 182 -6.64 -0.56 3.12
CA ASP A 182 -7.70 -0.21 4.05
C ASP A 182 -8.01 -1.39 4.97
N GLU A 183 -8.34 -1.08 6.22
CA GLU A 183 -8.44 -2.05 7.32
C GLU A 183 -7.30 -3.08 7.30
N CYS A 184 -6.06 -2.57 7.27
CA CYS A 184 -4.85 -3.38 7.04
C CYS A 184 -4.61 -4.46 8.10
N HIS A 185 -5.34 -4.46 9.21
CA HIS A 185 -5.32 -5.51 10.21
C HIS A 185 -5.77 -6.90 9.67
N HIS A 186 -6.40 -6.95 8.49
CA HIS A 186 -6.69 -8.18 7.75
C HIS A 186 -5.47 -8.77 7.01
N LEU A 187 -4.51 -7.92 6.63
CA LEU A 187 -3.40 -8.28 5.73
C LEU A 187 -2.53 -9.47 6.19
N PRO A 188 -2.27 -9.70 7.50
CA PRO A 188 -1.43 -10.82 7.96
C PRO A 188 -2.00 -12.23 7.77
N GLY A 189 -3.10 -12.41 7.04
CA GLY A 189 -3.53 -13.74 6.57
C GLY A 189 -2.60 -14.25 5.47
N GLU A 190 -2.30 -15.55 5.44
CA GLU A 190 -1.31 -16.15 4.52
C GLU A 190 -1.54 -15.76 3.04
N SER A 191 -2.79 -15.87 2.56
CA SER A 191 -3.14 -15.48 1.19
C SER A 191 -2.99 -13.98 0.93
N TYR A 192 -3.39 -13.13 1.88
CA TYR A 192 -3.35 -11.67 1.69
C TYR A 192 -1.92 -11.13 1.76
N ALA A 193 -1.10 -11.70 2.62
CA ALA A 193 0.33 -11.42 2.69
C ALA A 193 1.02 -11.71 1.36
N LEU A 194 0.73 -12.87 0.74
CA LEU A 194 1.25 -13.20 -0.58
C LEU A 194 0.83 -12.16 -1.64
N GLY A 195 -0.43 -11.73 -1.63
CA GLY A 195 -0.91 -10.66 -2.52
C GLY A 195 -0.12 -9.35 -2.36
N ALA A 196 0.19 -8.95 -1.13
CA ALA A 196 1.04 -7.79 -0.87
C ALA A 196 2.50 -8.01 -1.29
N GLU A 197 3.07 -9.19 -1.09
CA GLU A 197 4.42 -9.53 -1.54
C GLU A 197 4.58 -9.45 -3.06
N MET A 198 3.53 -9.81 -3.79
CA MET A 198 3.46 -9.76 -5.25
C MET A 198 3.31 -8.33 -5.81
N CYS A 199 3.05 -7.34 -4.95
CA CYS A 199 2.93 -5.95 -5.37
C CYS A 199 4.30 -5.23 -5.38
N LEU A 200 4.70 -4.72 -6.53
CA LEU A 200 5.95 -3.99 -6.74
C LEU A 200 5.99 -2.62 -6.03
N ALA A 201 4.81 -2.06 -5.73
CA ALA A 201 4.63 -0.67 -5.30
C ALA A 201 5.64 -0.25 -4.21
N PRO A 202 6.54 0.72 -4.50
CA PRO A 202 7.52 1.22 -3.53
C PRO A 202 6.89 1.98 -2.36
N TYR A 203 5.77 2.66 -2.62
CA TYR A 203 5.02 3.37 -1.58
C TYR A 203 3.88 2.49 -1.06
N ARG A 204 3.74 2.43 0.26
CA ARG A 204 2.78 1.55 0.94
C ARG A 204 2.17 2.25 2.15
N LEU A 205 0.85 2.36 2.19
CA LEU A 205 0.12 2.95 3.31
C LEU A 205 -0.86 1.92 3.87
N GLY A 206 -0.76 1.61 5.15
CA GLY A 206 -1.77 0.86 5.89
C GLY A 206 -2.68 1.81 6.66
N LEU A 207 -3.98 1.56 6.64
CA LEU A 207 -4.98 2.28 7.41
C LEU A 207 -5.68 1.31 8.34
N SER A 208 -5.73 1.62 9.63
CA SER A 208 -6.46 0.81 10.61
C SER A 208 -6.98 1.69 11.75
N ALA A 209 -8.07 1.29 12.40
CA ALA A 209 -8.45 1.84 13.70
C ALA A 209 -7.70 1.17 14.87
N THR A 210 -7.30 -0.08 14.68
CA THR A 210 -6.71 -0.94 15.72
C THR A 210 -5.51 -1.67 15.13
N PRO A 211 -4.30 -1.06 15.12
CA PRO A 211 -3.10 -1.71 14.59
C PRO A 211 -2.57 -2.80 15.54
N GLU A 212 -2.79 -2.66 16.85
CA GLU A 212 -2.30 -3.59 17.87
C GLU A 212 -3.18 -4.84 17.94
N ARG A 213 -2.56 -6.00 17.72
CA ARG A 213 -3.18 -7.32 17.90
C ARG A 213 -2.38 -8.12 18.92
N ALA A 214 -3.07 -8.80 19.82
CA ALA A 214 -2.48 -9.66 20.86
C ALA A 214 -1.79 -10.92 20.31
N ASP A 215 -1.90 -11.19 19.00
CA ASP A 215 -1.40 -12.41 18.34
C ASP A 215 0.01 -12.27 17.74
N GLY A 216 0.70 -11.13 17.93
CA GLY A 216 2.08 -10.93 17.47
C GLY A 216 2.23 -10.70 15.97
N ARG A 217 1.13 -10.63 15.20
CA ARG A 217 1.16 -10.44 13.73
C ARG A 217 1.49 -9.02 13.27
N HIS A 218 1.79 -8.10 14.19
CA HIS A 218 2.29 -6.77 13.88
C HIS A 218 3.60 -6.83 13.08
N VAL A 219 4.47 -7.82 13.35
CA VAL A 219 5.73 -8.06 12.62
C VAL A 219 5.49 -8.26 11.12
N GLU A 220 4.42 -8.96 10.75
CA GLU A 220 4.05 -9.15 9.35
C GLU A 220 3.59 -7.84 8.69
N LEU A 221 2.86 -6.98 9.40
CA LEU A 221 2.52 -5.65 8.89
C LEU A 221 3.75 -4.78 8.69
N GLU A 222 4.74 -4.85 9.58
CA GLU A 222 5.99 -4.10 9.41
C GLU A 222 6.75 -4.55 8.17
N ARG A 223 6.82 -5.87 7.94
CA ARG A 223 7.46 -6.47 6.77
C ARG A 223 6.74 -6.10 5.47
N LEU A 224 5.41 -6.22 5.46
CA LEU A 224 4.58 -6.01 4.28
C LEU A 224 4.39 -4.51 4.00
N ILE A 225 4.04 -3.68 4.97
CA ILE A 225 3.73 -2.27 4.75
C ILE A 225 4.89 -1.39 5.24
N GLY A 226 5.23 -1.54 6.51
CA GLY A 226 6.14 -0.71 7.28
C GLY A 226 5.63 -0.55 8.72
N PRO A 227 6.42 0.02 9.63
CA PRO A 227 6.02 0.21 11.02
C PRO A 227 4.79 1.12 11.14
N THR A 228 4.13 1.10 12.30
CA THR A 228 3.17 2.15 12.66
C THR A 228 3.91 3.47 12.78
N VAL A 229 3.62 4.41 11.86
CA VAL A 229 4.30 5.71 11.78
C VAL A 229 3.53 6.81 12.49
N TYR A 230 2.23 6.60 12.71
CA TYR A 230 1.36 7.56 13.37
C TYR A 230 0.17 6.85 14.02
N GLN A 231 -0.17 7.23 15.25
CA GLN A 231 -1.34 6.74 15.96
C GLN A 231 -1.99 7.88 16.73
N ARG A 232 -3.33 7.92 16.73
CA ARG A 232 -4.14 8.71 17.67
C ARG A 232 -5.32 7.88 18.15
N ASP A 233 -5.65 8.01 19.43
CA ASP A 233 -6.77 7.32 20.02
C ASP A 233 -8.05 8.16 19.99
N VAL A 234 -9.22 7.52 20.14
CA VAL A 234 -10.52 8.21 20.13
C VAL A 234 -10.57 9.30 21.21
N VAL A 235 -10.00 9.03 22.39
CA VAL A 235 -9.98 9.96 23.52
C VAL A 235 -9.20 11.23 23.19
N GLU A 236 -8.14 11.14 22.39
CA GLU A 236 -7.34 12.31 21.98
C GLU A 236 -8.05 13.17 20.92
N LEU A 237 -9.07 12.62 20.25
CA LEU A 237 -9.82 13.30 19.18
C LEU A 237 -11.25 13.67 19.60
N ALA A 238 -11.73 13.16 20.73
CA ALA A 238 -13.03 13.48 21.32
C ALA A 238 -13.07 14.94 21.80
N GLY A 239 -14.20 15.60 21.59
CA GLY A 239 -14.42 17.02 21.99
C GLY A 239 -14.06 18.02 20.89
N ASP A 240 -12.94 17.82 20.18
CA ASP A 240 -12.51 18.74 19.10
C ASP A 240 -12.94 18.27 17.70
N TYR A 241 -12.88 16.95 17.44
CA TYR A 241 -12.97 16.41 16.08
C TYR A 241 -13.91 15.22 15.92
N LEU A 242 -14.22 14.54 17.03
CA LEU A 242 -15.16 13.43 17.14
C LEU A 242 -16.22 13.75 18.21
N ALA A 243 -17.41 13.20 18.03
CA ALA A 243 -18.47 13.28 19.03
C ALA A 243 -18.05 12.56 20.32
N GLU A 244 -18.50 13.08 21.47
CA GLU A 244 -18.35 12.38 22.75
C GLU A 244 -19.08 11.03 22.70
N TYR A 245 -18.46 9.99 23.27
CA TYR A 245 -19.05 8.65 23.35
C TYR A 245 -18.88 8.09 24.76
N THR A 246 -19.87 7.29 25.17
CA THR A 246 -19.86 6.58 26.46
C THR A 246 -19.66 5.09 26.18
N THR A 247 -18.75 4.43 26.89
CA THR A 247 -18.55 2.97 26.78
C THR A 247 -19.27 2.30 27.93
N GLU A 248 -20.24 1.43 27.64
CA GLU A 248 -20.89 0.56 28.63
C GLU A 248 -20.50 -0.89 28.37
N THR A 249 -19.99 -1.58 29.39
CA THR A 249 -19.69 -3.02 29.32
C THR A 249 -20.91 -3.83 29.71
N LEU A 250 -21.43 -4.64 28.78
CA LEU A 250 -22.54 -5.56 29.05
C LEU A 250 -22.01 -6.95 29.36
N THR A 251 -22.29 -7.46 30.55
CA THR A 251 -22.03 -8.85 30.94
C THR A 251 -23.17 -9.73 30.43
N VAL A 252 -22.88 -10.63 29.49
CA VAL A 252 -23.88 -11.58 28.95
C VAL A 252 -23.86 -12.86 29.82
N PRO A 253 -25.03 -13.35 30.29
CA PRO A 253 -25.14 -14.54 31.16
C PRO A 253 -24.85 -15.87 30.46
#